data_AF-A0A935VHN2-F1
#
_entry.id   AF-A0A935VHN2-F1
#
_cell.length_a   1.000
_cell.length_b   1.000
_cell.length_c   1.000
_cell.angle_alpha   90.00
_cell.angle_beta   90.00
_cell.angle_gamma   90.00
#
_symmetry.space_group_name_H-M   'P 1'
#
loop_
_entity.id
_entity.type
_entity.pdbx_description
1 polymer ?
#
loop_
_entity_poly.entity_id
_entity_poly.type
_entity_poly.pdbx_seq_one_letter_code
_entity_poly.pdbx_strand_id
1 'polypeptide(L)'
;MKPLSFIALILFFALHNISFCQSPGTLDLSYGTQGKIKYSTGLEELVIYQSAIKNNGSIVLTGKAKLAGGPNENIVVAALKPDGTPDNTFNGTGYRIVDFQMTENVGKSLALQPDGKILIAGWVHNGANFDICLIRLNSDGSFDNGFGTSGKIVLNLGSTEFGMAVDYLSDGKILVTARRYNGVNSDVALLRFLSNGVLDNSFGVNGISSEDLSNNNENPYDSSVLPDGSILVVGDADQSGFSVFFAAKYSKDGVPVTNFGMNGFTTFQVGPGNNGVSTVKIQNDGKIVIGGYAYEGNETTLAVIRLNPDGTPDQSFGSSGMVTTNIRDGSEYINDLLIQKDGKIMVCGVARGLTSNSDFTIMRYQSNGTLDVSFGVNGLVTTDFGNTDVAASILSISDDKFIVVGYSDGSSLILARYHNELQSSTLDMDNKSAIYVYPNPTNSWVNITLSDVADGPVSVVLKNSFGAMVHVLSTTQLQENTVQATFPENLPPDTYYLVVGHKQYHFTKKVVVH
;
A
#
# COMPACT_ATOMS: atom_id res chain seq x y z
N MET A 1 13.24 -26.88 -72.26
CA MET A 1 14.09 -27.05 -71.07
C MET A 1 13.74 -25.95 -70.07
N LYS A 2 13.32 -26.31 -68.86
CA LYS A 2 13.03 -25.38 -67.74
C LYS A 2 14.34 -24.80 -67.18
N PRO A 3 14.28 -23.62 -66.52
CA PRO A 3 14.67 -23.55 -65.11
C PRO A 3 13.60 -22.80 -64.29
N LEU A 4 13.00 -23.46 -63.30
CA LEU A 4 13.32 -23.38 -61.86
C LEU A 4 13.24 -21.96 -61.27
N SER A 5 12.08 -21.71 -60.66
CA SER A 5 11.78 -20.65 -59.70
C SER A 5 12.64 -20.82 -58.44
N PHE A 6 13.35 -19.77 -58.04
CA PHE A 6 13.92 -19.62 -56.70
C PHE A 6 13.13 -18.53 -55.97
N ILE A 7 12.21 -18.97 -55.11
CA ILE A 7 11.60 -18.15 -54.06
C ILE A 7 12.65 -18.06 -52.94
N ALA A 8 13.25 -16.89 -52.76
CA ALA A 8 14.06 -16.60 -51.57
C ALA A 8 13.10 -16.23 -50.43
N LEU A 9 12.79 -17.22 -49.60
CA LEU A 9 12.12 -17.04 -48.32
C LEU A 9 13.12 -16.39 -47.35
N ILE A 10 13.11 -15.06 -47.25
CA ILE A 10 13.79 -14.36 -46.14
C ILE A 10 12.92 -14.57 -44.90
N LEU A 11 13.32 -15.53 -44.07
CA LEU A 11 12.80 -15.71 -42.72
C LEU A 11 13.18 -14.45 -41.92
N PHE A 12 12.24 -13.51 -41.79
CA PHE A 12 12.30 -12.47 -40.77
C PHE A 12 12.15 -13.17 -39.42
N PHE A 13 13.26 -13.40 -38.72
CA PHE A 13 13.25 -13.56 -37.26
C PHE A 13 12.89 -12.19 -36.66
N ALA A 14 11.60 -11.83 -36.72
CA ALA A 14 11.05 -10.83 -35.81
C ALA A 14 11.00 -11.50 -34.43
N LEU A 15 12.07 -11.33 -33.65
CA LEU A 15 12.03 -11.45 -32.20
C LEU A 15 10.84 -10.60 -31.74
N HIS A 16 9.76 -11.30 -31.37
CA HIS A 16 8.59 -10.73 -30.77
C HIS A 16 8.96 -10.23 -29.37
N ASN A 17 9.62 -9.07 -29.30
CA ASN A 17 9.46 -8.21 -28.14
C ASN A 17 8.11 -7.53 -28.31
N ILE A 18 7.04 -8.28 -28.06
CA ILE A 18 5.76 -7.68 -27.70
C ILE A 18 6.05 -7.01 -26.35
N SER A 19 6.41 -5.74 -26.37
CA SER A 19 6.26 -4.90 -25.19
C SER A 19 4.77 -4.85 -24.92
N PHE A 20 4.29 -5.71 -24.01
CA PHE A 20 2.98 -5.52 -23.43
C PHE A 20 2.97 -4.10 -22.87
N CYS A 21 2.04 -3.27 -23.36
CA CYS A 21 1.73 -2.03 -22.69
C CYS A 21 1.39 -2.40 -21.24
N GLN A 22 2.18 -1.93 -20.27
CA GLN A 22 1.97 -2.24 -18.87
C GLN A 22 0.72 -1.51 -18.41
N SER A 23 -0.39 -2.23 -18.33
CA SER A 23 -1.66 -1.70 -17.82
C SER A 23 -1.64 -1.59 -16.29
N PRO A 24 -2.39 -0.64 -15.70
CA PRO A 24 -2.57 -0.55 -14.26
C PRO A 24 -3.04 -1.88 -13.68
N GLY A 25 -2.42 -2.29 -12.58
CA GLY A 25 -2.73 -3.55 -11.90
C GLY A 25 -2.04 -4.79 -12.49
N THR A 26 -1.24 -4.66 -13.55
CA THR A 26 -0.41 -5.77 -14.03
C THR A 26 0.83 -5.97 -13.14
N LEU A 27 1.28 -7.22 -13.02
CA LEU A 27 2.47 -7.57 -12.26
C LEU A 27 3.73 -6.96 -12.89
N ASP A 28 4.60 -6.40 -12.06
CA ASP A 28 5.93 -5.95 -12.49
C ASP A 28 6.86 -7.16 -12.64
N LEU A 29 6.99 -7.65 -13.87
CA LEU A 29 7.77 -8.85 -14.18
C LEU A 29 9.27 -8.74 -13.85
N SER A 30 9.79 -7.53 -13.54
CA SER A 30 11.16 -7.34 -13.05
C SER A 30 11.35 -7.67 -11.57
N TYR A 31 10.26 -7.96 -10.84
CA TYR A 31 10.29 -8.26 -9.41
C TYR A 31 10.16 -9.76 -9.14
N GLY A 32 11.06 -10.32 -8.33
CA GLY A 32 11.02 -11.74 -7.98
C GLY A 32 10.88 -12.66 -9.20
N THR A 33 10.01 -13.66 -9.10
CA THR A 33 9.65 -14.55 -10.20
C THR A 33 8.33 -14.09 -10.79
N GLN A 34 8.38 -13.42 -11.96
CA GLN A 34 7.19 -12.92 -12.68
C GLN A 34 6.32 -11.96 -11.85
N GLY A 35 6.95 -11.05 -11.10
CA GLY A 35 6.27 -10.08 -10.24
C GLY A 35 5.90 -10.59 -8.86
N LYS A 36 6.18 -11.85 -8.56
CA LYS A 36 5.79 -12.54 -7.33
C LYS A 36 7.00 -13.06 -6.55
N ILE A 37 6.87 -13.04 -5.23
CA ILE A 37 7.80 -13.69 -4.31
C ILE A 37 6.96 -14.51 -3.34
N LYS A 38 7.34 -15.78 -3.19
CA LYS A 38 6.84 -16.67 -2.14
C LYS A 38 8.02 -17.42 -1.59
N TYR A 39 8.20 -17.41 -0.29
CA TYR A 39 9.14 -18.32 0.36
C TYR A 39 8.60 -18.80 1.70
N SER A 40 8.96 -20.05 2.01
CA SER A 40 8.69 -20.63 3.32
C SER A 40 9.61 -20.01 4.35
N THR A 41 9.06 -19.68 5.51
CA THR A 41 9.80 -19.09 6.63
C THR A 41 10.39 -20.15 7.56
N GLY A 42 10.02 -21.43 7.39
CA GLY A 42 10.33 -22.49 8.34
C GLY A 42 9.53 -22.42 9.65
N LEU A 43 8.57 -21.48 9.74
CA LEU A 43 7.65 -21.34 10.86
C LEU A 43 6.47 -22.31 10.70
N GLU A 44 5.85 -22.71 11.81
CA GLU A 44 4.58 -23.46 11.80
C GLU A 44 3.41 -22.57 11.39
N GLU A 45 3.42 -21.32 11.84
CA GLU A 45 2.39 -20.33 11.53
C GLU A 45 3.04 -18.97 11.29
N LEU A 46 2.48 -18.22 10.34
CA LEU A 46 2.80 -16.84 10.06
C LEU A 46 1.53 -16.10 9.63
N VAL A 47 1.21 -15.04 10.35
CA VAL A 47 0.16 -14.08 9.98
C VAL A 47 0.79 -12.69 9.99
N ILE A 48 0.64 -11.96 8.89
CA ILE A 48 1.10 -10.57 8.78
C ILE A 48 -0.09 -9.64 8.98
N TYR A 49 0.09 -8.60 9.79
CA TYR A 49 -0.97 -7.62 10.05
C TYR A 49 -0.68 -6.26 9.43
N GLN A 50 0.58 -5.80 9.46
CA GLN A 50 0.94 -4.47 8.95
C GLN A 50 2.34 -4.48 8.36
N SER A 51 2.55 -3.65 7.34
CA SER A 51 3.87 -3.39 6.77
C SER A 51 4.12 -1.91 6.55
N ALA A 52 5.39 -1.53 6.40
CA ALA A 52 5.83 -0.19 6.08
C ALA A 52 7.12 -0.20 5.24
N ILE A 53 7.37 0.88 4.51
CA ILE A 53 8.60 1.06 3.71
C ILE A 53 9.52 2.06 4.42
N LYS A 54 10.77 1.67 4.66
CA LYS A 54 11.83 2.56 5.14
C LYS A 54 12.30 3.48 4.01
N ASN A 55 12.94 4.59 4.36
CA ASN A 55 13.48 5.56 3.39
C ASN A 55 14.47 4.96 2.36
N ASN A 56 15.13 3.85 2.69
CA ASN A 56 16.03 3.13 1.79
C ASN A 56 15.32 2.12 0.87
N GLY A 57 13.98 2.06 0.90
CA GLY A 57 13.15 1.13 0.14
C GLY A 57 13.00 -0.26 0.78
N SER A 58 13.66 -0.55 1.90
CA SER A 58 13.45 -1.81 2.62
C SER A 58 12.04 -1.87 3.20
N ILE A 59 11.42 -3.04 3.15
CA ILE A 59 10.08 -3.28 3.67
C ILE A 59 10.22 -3.90 5.06
N VAL A 60 9.47 -3.39 6.03
CA VAL A 60 9.36 -4.00 7.37
C VAL A 60 7.93 -4.42 7.59
N LEU A 61 7.73 -5.55 8.26
CA LEU A 61 6.41 -6.06 8.56
C LEU A 61 6.35 -6.57 10.00
N THR A 62 5.15 -6.55 10.56
CA THR A 62 4.84 -7.14 11.86
C THR A 62 3.66 -8.08 11.76
N GLY A 63 3.62 -9.02 12.70
CA GLY A 63 2.54 -9.98 12.78
C GLY A 63 2.67 -10.91 13.98
N LYS A 64 2.08 -12.09 13.86
CA LYS A 64 2.30 -13.21 14.76
C LYS A 64 2.91 -14.39 14.02
N ALA A 65 3.67 -15.20 14.74
CA ALA A 65 4.35 -16.38 14.23
C ALA A 65 4.40 -17.47 15.30
N LYS A 66 4.35 -18.72 14.86
CA LYS A 66 4.60 -19.89 15.71
C LYS A 66 5.85 -20.62 15.25
N LEU A 67 6.78 -20.82 16.17
CA LEU A 67 7.99 -21.60 15.93
C LEU A 67 7.66 -23.10 15.89
N ALA A 68 8.39 -23.87 15.08
CA ALA A 68 8.21 -25.32 15.00
C ALA A 68 8.40 -26.01 16.36
N GLY A 69 7.40 -26.78 16.78
CA GLY A 69 7.32 -27.44 18.09
C GLY A 69 7.14 -26.49 19.28
N GLY A 70 6.94 -25.19 19.04
CA GLY A 70 6.76 -24.17 20.07
C GLY A 70 5.33 -24.17 20.62
N PRO A 71 5.13 -23.92 21.93
CA PRO A 71 3.79 -23.93 22.51
C PRO A 71 2.99 -22.66 22.18
N ASN A 72 3.66 -21.53 21.96
CA ASN A 72 3.04 -20.20 21.97
C ASN A 72 3.20 -19.46 20.64
N GLU A 73 2.23 -18.60 20.34
CA GLU A 73 2.33 -17.59 19.28
C GLU A 73 3.19 -16.43 19.78
N ASN A 74 4.09 -15.95 18.92
CA ASN A 74 5.03 -14.88 19.23
C ASN A 74 4.92 -13.76 18.21
N ILE A 75 5.38 -12.56 18.57
CA ILE A 75 5.44 -11.45 17.63
C ILE A 75 6.58 -11.71 16.66
N VAL A 76 6.35 -11.49 15.37
CA VAL A 76 7.39 -11.48 14.35
C VAL A 76 7.55 -10.08 13.79
N VAL A 77 8.80 -9.64 13.66
CA VAL A 77 9.16 -8.45 12.88
C VAL A 77 10.16 -8.88 11.83
N ALA A 78 9.84 -8.74 10.56
CA ALA A 78 10.73 -9.11 9.45
C ALA A 78 11.11 -7.90 8.63
N ALA A 79 12.29 -7.94 8.03
CA ALA A 79 12.78 -6.93 7.10
C ALA A 79 13.17 -7.57 5.77
N LEU A 80 12.77 -6.92 4.69
CA LEU A 80 13.06 -7.29 3.32
C LEU A 80 13.80 -6.16 2.64
N LYS A 81 14.65 -6.51 1.69
CA LYS A 81 15.28 -5.56 0.78
C LYS A 81 14.25 -5.03 -0.23
N PRO A 82 14.56 -3.94 -0.96
CA PRO A 82 13.68 -3.42 -2.02
C PRO A 82 13.38 -4.41 -3.15
N ASP A 83 14.21 -5.45 -3.30
CA ASP A 83 14.00 -6.56 -4.25
C ASP A 83 13.12 -7.70 -3.68
N GLY A 84 12.65 -7.55 -2.44
CA GLY A 84 11.78 -8.49 -1.72
C GLY A 84 12.47 -9.70 -1.10
N THR A 85 13.80 -9.80 -1.23
CA THR A 85 14.56 -10.84 -0.53
C THR A 85 14.72 -10.51 0.95
N PRO A 86 14.85 -11.50 1.85
CA PRO A 86 15.14 -11.25 3.26
C PRO A 86 16.38 -10.37 3.46
N ASP A 87 16.26 -9.35 4.30
CA ASP A 87 17.39 -8.53 4.71
C ASP A 87 18.13 -9.19 5.88
N ASN A 88 19.03 -10.13 5.57
CA ASN A 88 19.78 -10.88 6.58
C ASN A 88 20.68 -10.01 7.49
N THR A 89 20.83 -8.71 7.23
CA THR A 89 21.48 -7.80 8.19
C THR A 89 20.56 -7.45 9.36
N PHE A 90 19.24 -7.59 9.19
CA PHE A 90 18.25 -7.41 10.23
C PHE A 90 18.26 -8.59 11.19
N ASN A 91 18.70 -8.36 12.43
CA ASN A 91 18.85 -9.38 13.47
C ASN A 91 19.69 -10.61 13.03
N GLY A 92 20.52 -10.48 12.00
CA GLY A 92 21.34 -11.57 11.45
C GLY A 92 20.57 -12.64 10.66
N THR A 93 19.23 -12.61 10.63
CA THR A 93 18.38 -13.65 10.02
C THR A 93 17.29 -13.11 9.11
N GLY A 94 17.13 -11.80 8.99
CA GLY A 94 16.04 -11.16 8.24
C GLY A 94 14.75 -10.99 9.05
N TYR A 95 14.68 -11.54 10.26
CA TYR A 95 13.54 -11.37 11.14
C TYR A 95 13.93 -11.48 12.61
N ARG A 96 13.04 -10.99 13.48
CA ARG A 96 13.12 -11.14 14.93
C ARG A 96 11.81 -11.72 15.43
N ILE A 97 11.93 -12.75 16.26
CA ILE A 97 10.84 -13.23 17.12
C ILE A 97 10.94 -12.49 18.45
N VAL A 98 9.83 -11.90 18.89
CA VAL A 98 9.70 -11.23 20.18
C VAL A 98 8.75 -12.04 21.05
N ASP A 99 9.34 -12.69 22.05
CA ASP A 99 8.64 -13.47 23.07
C ASP A 99 8.63 -12.69 24.40
N PHE A 100 7.46 -12.56 25.02
CA PHE A 100 7.30 -12.00 26.38
C PHE A 100 7.21 -13.08 27.47
N GLN A 101 7.43 -14.34 27.14
CA GLN A 101 7.18 -15.52 28.00
C GLN A 101 5.71 -15.66 28.40
N MET A 102 4.83 -15.29 27.48
CA MET A 102 3.36 -15.29 27.62
C MET A 102 2.75 -16.32 26.66
N THR A 103 1.48 -16.70 26.89
CA THR A 103 0.84 -17.78 26.11
C THR A 103 0.50 -17.35 24.67
N GLU A 104 0.32 -16.05 24.46
CA GLU A 104 0.08 -15.44 23.16
C GLU A 104 0.79 -14.08 23.12
N ASN A 105 1.42 -13.75 21.99
CA ASN A 105 2.01 -12.43 21.75
C ASN A 105 1.72 -12.03 20.29
N VAL A 106 1.06 -10.89 20.09
CA VAL A 106 0.67 -10.41 18.76
C VAL A 106 1.15 -8.98 18.56
N GLY A 107 1.81 -8.71 17.43
CA GLY A 107 2.18 -7.36 16.99
C GLY A 107 1.25 -6.92 15.89
N LYS A 108 0.26 -6.08 16.22
CA LYS A 108 -0.85 -5.71 15.34
C LYS A 108 -0.54 -4.55 14.40
N SER A 109 0.22 -3.57 14.87
CA SER A 109 0.51 -2.35 14.14
C SER A 109 1.97 -1.95 14.25
N LEU A 110 2.47 -1.25 13.24
CA LEU A 110 3.87 -0.84 13.11
C LEU A 110 3.96 0.60 12.63
N ALA A 111 4.86 1.37 13.25
CA ALA A 111 5.23 2.72 12.84
C ALA A 111 6.75 2.87 12.71
N LEU A 112 7.20 3.65 11.73
CA LEU A 112 8.61 3.97 11.53
C LEU A 112 8.94 5.34 12.12
N GLN A 113 10.07 5.42 12.81
CA GLN A 113 10.64 6.69 13.27
C GLN A 113 11.59 7.27 12.19
N PRO A 114 11.80 8.60 12.14
CA PRO A 114 12.71 9.23 11.18
C PRO A 114 14.16 8.74 11.24
N ASP A 115 14.60 8.27 12.41
CA ASP A 115 15.93 7.70 12.63
C ASP A 115 16.05 6.22 12.22
N GLY A 116 14.97 5.64 11.67
CA GLY A 116 14.91 4.27 11.21
C GLY A 116 14.55 3.25 12.30
N LYS A 117 14.31 3.67 13.54
CA LYS A 117 13.74 2.77 14.57
C LYS A 117 12.32 2.36 14.20
N ILE A 118 11.92 1.19 14.70
CA ILE A 118 10.64 0.55 14.41
C ILE A 118 9.87 0.42 15.71
N LEU A 119 8.65 0.96 15.75
CA LEU A 119 7.69 0.79 16.83
C LEU A 119 6.67 -0.27 16.45
N ILE A 120 6.31 -1.13 17.40
CA ILE A 120 5.27 -2.14 17.23
C ILE A 120 4.35 -2.10 18.45
N ALA A 121 3.04 -1.98 18.23
CA ALA A 121 2.04 -2.17 19.28
C ALA A 121 1.20 -3.42 19.01
N GLY A 122 0.67 -3.97 20.09
CA GLY A 122 -0.12 -5.18 20.06
C GLY A 122 -0.56 -5.60 21.46
N TRP A 123 -0.67 -6.90 21.68
CA TRP A 123 -1.08 -7.46 22.97
C TRP A 123 -0.31 -8.72 23.32
N VAL A 124 -0.35 -9.06 24.61
CA VAL A 124 0.14 -10.32 25.16
C VAL A 124 -0.94 -10.94 26.04
N HIS A 125 -1.04 -12.27 26.07
CA HIS A 125 -1.95 -12.98 26.98
C HIS A 125 -1.17 -13.58 28.15
N ASN A 126 -1.41 -13.06 29.35
CA ASN A 126 -0.66 -13.44 30.56
C ASN A 126 -1.16 -14.73 31.24
N GLY A 127 -2.11 -15.43 30.62
CA GLY A 127 -2.77 -16.62 31.15
C GLY A 127 -4.11 -16.34 31.83
N ALA A 128 -4.43 -15.07 32.12
CA ALA A 128 -5.71 -14.66 32.68
C ALA A 128 -6.46 -13.65 31.79
N ASN A 129 -5.75 -12.66 31.24
CA ASN A 129 -6.31 -11.64 30.34
C ASN A 129 -5.27 -11.16 29.32
N PHE A 130 -5.68 -10.24 28.46
CA PHE A 130 -4.82 -9.59 27.48
C PHE A 130 -4.35 -8.23 28.01
N ASP A 131 -3.06 -7.94 27.80
CA ASP A 131 -2.41 -6.68 28.17
C ASP A 131 -1.81 -6.02 26.91
N ILE A 132 -1.74 -4.69 26.88
CA ILE A 132 -1.08 -3.97 25.79
C ILE A 132 0.42 -4.25 25.82
N CYS A 133 1.02 -4.50 24.67
CA CYS A 133 2.47 -4.47 24.51
C CYS A 133 2.93 -3.40 23.51
N LEU A 134 4.10 -2.81 23.79
CA LEU A 134 4.77 -1.85 22.92
C LEU A 134 6.25 -2.21 22.84
N ILE A 135 6.78 -2.30 21.63
CA ILE A 135 8.17 -2.69 21.36
C ILE A 135 8.82 -1.58 20.56
N ARG A 136 10.09 -1.30 20.85
CA ARG A 136 10.95 -0.53 19.96
C ARG A 136 12.20 -1.30 19.59
N LEU A 137 12.43 -1.40 18.28
CA LEU A 137 13.63 -1.96 17.68
C LEU A 137 14.45 -0.85 17.02
N ASN A 138 15.76 -1.03 17.01
CA ASN A 138 16.66 -0.27 16.15
C ASN A 138 16.44 -0.65 14.67
N SER A 139 17.01 0.13 13.76
CA SER A 139 16.86 -0.10 12.32
C SER A 139 17.40 -1.45 11.84
N ASP A 140 18.37 -2.02 12.57
CA ASP A 140 18.96 -3.34 12.36
C ASP A 140 18.18 -4.48 13.04
N GLY A 141 17.05 -4.18 13.67
CA GLY A 141 16.21 -5.13 14.35
C GLY A 141 16.67 -5.52 15.75
N SER A 142 17.77 -5.00 16.27
CA SER A 142 18.12 -5.16 17.69
C SER A 142 17.14 -4.40 18.59
N PHE A 143 16.96 -4.82 19.85
CA PHE A 143 16.11 -4.07 20.80
C PHE A 143 16.74 -2.71 21.14
N ASP A 144 15.92 -1.66 21.23
CA ASP A 144 16.36 -0.37 21.75
C ASP A 144 16.37 -0.38 23.28
N ASN A 145 17.56 -0.56 23.88
CA ASN A 145 17.72 -0.61 25.34
C ASN A 145 17.39 0.72 26.05
N GLY A 146 17.23 1.83 25.33
CA GLY A 146 16.79 3.11 25.89
C GLY A 146 15.27 3.25 25.99
N PHE A 147 14.51 2.22 25.62
CA PHE A 147 13.04 2.24 25.58
C PHE A 147 12.45 1.19 26.52
N GLY A 148 11.60 1.62 27.46
CA GLY A 148 10.98 0.72 28.43
C GLY A 148 12.00 -0.18 29.14
N THR A 149 11.70 -1.47 29.25
CA THR A 149 12.63 -2.48 29.76
C THR A 149 13.22 -3.26 28.58
N SER A 150 14.44 -2.91 28.17
CA SER A 150 15.16 -3.58 27.08
C SER A 150 14.38 -3.59 25.75
N GLY A 151 13.81 -2.44 25.38
CA GLY A 151 13.06 -2.26 24.14
C GLY A 151 11.61 -2.72 24.20
N LYS A 152 11.10 -3.09 25.38
CA LYS A 152 9.76 -3.66 25.57
C LYS A 152 9.00 -2.99 26.70
N ILE A 153 7.69 -2.91 26.53
CA ILE A 153 6.71 -2.48 27.52
C ILE A 153 5.55 -3.46 27.47
N VAL A 154 5.07 -3.85 28.66
CA VAL A 154 3.76 -4.46 28.85
C VAL A 154 3.01 -3.54 29.81
N LEU A 155 1.78 -3.17 29.46
CA LEU A 155 0.93 -2.33 30.27
C LEU A 155 -0.37 -3.05 30.58
N ASN A 156 -0.57 -3.31 31.87
CA ASN A 156 -1.78 -3.90 32.42
C ASN A 156 -2.57 -2.80 33.13
N LEU A 157 -3.80 -2.55 32.71
CA LEU A 157 -4.68 -1.54 33.30
C LEU A 157 -5.76 -2.13 34.22
N GLY A 158 -5.56 -3.37 34.66
CA GLY A 158 -6.45 -4.11 35.55
C GLY A 158 -7.62 -4.80 34.84
N SER A 159 -7.66 -4.79 33.51
CA SER A 159 -8.74 -5.36 32.71
C SER A 159 -8.18 -6.07 31.47
N THR A 160 -9.03 -6.35 30.48
CA THR A 160 -8.57 -6.87 29.17
C THR A 160 -8.31 -5.70 28.24
N GLU A 161 -7.08 -5.61 27.72
CA GLU A 161 -6.67 -4.60 26.78
C GLU A 161 -5.99 -5.18 25.52
N PHE A 162 -6.30 -4.59 24.37
CA PHE A 162 -5.65 -4.92 23.10
C PHE A 162 -5.03 -3.65 22.51
N GLY A 163 -3.71 -3.64 22.25
CA GLY A 163 -3.08 -2.58 21.47
C GLY A 163 -3.39 -2.76 19.98
N MET A 164 -4.08 -1.80 19.38
CA MET A 164 -4.65 -1.93 18.03
C MET A 164 -3.85 -1.16 16.98
N ALA A 165 -3.41 0.05 17.31
CA ALA A 165 -2.60 0.89 16.43
C ALA A 165 -1.48 1.62 17.19
N VAL A 166 -0.39 1.93 16.49
CA VAL A 166 0.69 2.77 16.99
C VAL A 166 1.02 3.88 16.00
N ASP A 167 1.12 5.10 16.50
CA ASP A 167 1.47 6.28 15.71
C ASP A 167 2.69 6.98 16.34
N TYR A 168 3.64 7.40 15.49
CA TYR A 168 4.75 8.25 15.91
C TYR A 168 4.39 9.72 15.70
N LEU A 169 4.44 10.51 16.77
CA LEU A 169 4.06 11.92 16.75
C LEU A 169 5.25 12.80 16.34
N SER A 170 4.96 13.94 15.70
CA SER A 170 5.98 14.88 15.19
C SER A 170 6.86 15.50 16.28
N ASP A 171 6.40 15.49 17.54
CA ASP A 171 7.14 15.94 18.71
C ASP A 171 7.97 14.81 19.38
N GLY A 172 8.04 13.64 18.76
CA GLY A 172 8.79 12.48 19.23
C GLY A 172 8.09 11.60 20.25
N LYS A 173 6.85 11.94 20.63
CA LYS A 173 6.00 11.07 21.46
C LYS A 173 5.40 9.93 20.63
N ILE A 174 4.83 8.97 21.33
CA ILE A 174 4.24 7.77 20.74
C ILE A 174 2.80 7.69 21.22
N LEU A 175 1.87 7.46 20.29
CA LEU A 175 0.47 7.22 20.60
C LEU A 175 0.17 5.74 20.36
N VAL A 176 -0.57 5.13 21.28
CA VAL A 176 -1.16 3.80 21.12
C VAL A 176 -2.67 3.93 21.23
N THR A 177 -3.36 3.45 20.20
CA THR A 177 -4.81 3.24 20.25
C THR A 177 -5.07 1.81 20.68
N ALA A 178 -5.92 1.63 21.68
CA ALA A 178 -6.21 0.37 22.31
C ALA A 178 -7.71 0.18 22.51
N ARG A 179 -8.15 -1.08 22.50
CA ARG A 179 -9.45 -1.50 23.01
C ARG A 179 -9.29 -1.84 24.49
N ARG A 180 -10.14 -1.30 25.35
CA ARG A 180 -10.12 -1.60 26.79
C ARG A 180 -11.49 -2.06 27.27
N TYR A 181 -11.56 -3.19 27.97
CA TYR A 181 -12.79 -3.63 28.63
C TYR A 181 -12.95 -2.96 29.99
N ASN A 182 -14.03 -2.22 30.22
CA ASN A 182 -14.23 -1.50 31.50
C ASN A 182 -15.00 -2.30 32.57
N GLY A 183 -15.33 -3.58 32.29
CA GLY A 183 -16.16 -4.43 33.15
C GLY A 183 -17.62 -4.53 32.70
N VAL A 184 -18.05 -3.71 31.74
CA VAL A 184 -19.39 -3.72 31.15
C VAL A 184 -19.31 -3.89 29.64
N ASN A 185 -18.59 -3.00 28.96
CA ASN A 185 -18.40 -2.94 27.51
C ASN A 185 -16.91 -2.66 27.20
N SER A 186 -16.57 -2.71 25.91
CA SER A 186 -15.24 -2.35 25.41
C SER A 186 -15.24 -0.93 24.90
N ASP A 187 -14.24 -0.13 25.27
CA ASP A 187 -14.13 1.27 24.87
C ASP A 187 -12.83 1.55 24.11
N VAL A 188 -12.79 2.70 23.46
CA VAL A 188 -11.54 3.28 22.94
C VAL A 188 -10.69 3.78 24.11
N ALA A 189 -9.44 3.31 24.16
CA ALA A 189 -8.39 3.86 25.00
C ALA A 189 -7.26 4.42 24.14
N LEU A 190 -6.86 5.66 24.40
CA LEU A 190 -5.68 6.29 23.82
C LEU A 190 -4.61 6.42 24.90
N LEU A 191 -3.39 6.01 24.59
CA LEU A 191 -2.26 6.12 25.50
C LEU A 191 -1.14 6.88 24.83
N ARG A 192 -0.60 7.90 25.50
CA ARG A 192 0.54 8.66 25.00
C ARG A 192 1.77 8.35 25.83
N PHE A 193 2.86 8.02 25.17
CA PHE A 193 4.17 7.74 25.75
C PHE A 193 5.18 8.79 25.30
N LEU A 194 6.10 9.12 26.19
CA LEU A 194 7.31 9.86 25.87
C LEU A 194 8.24 9.01 24.98
N SER A 195 9.25 9.64 24.39
CA SER A 195 10.22 8.97 23.52
C SER A 195 11.07 7.90 24.21
N ASN A 196 11.06 7.80 25.54
CA ASN A 196 11.72 6.73 26.30
C ASN A 196 10.76 5.60 26.71
N GLY A 197 9.47 5.71 26.37
CA GLY A 197 8.46 4.71 26.70
C GLY A 197 7.79 4.88 28.07
N VAL A 198 8.06 5.97 28.78
CA VAL A 198 7.29 6.34 29.98
C VAL A 198 5.96 6.96 29.55
N LEU A 199 4.86 6.66 30.24
CA LEU A 199 3.57 7.32 29.99
C LEU A 199 3.69 8.84 30.17
N ASP A 200 3.08 9.59 29.24
CA ASP A 200 3.06 11.03 29.24
C ASP A 200 1.90 11.56 30.09
N ASN A 201 2.16 11.89 31.35
CA ASN A 201 1.15 12.37 32.29
C ASN A 201 0.45 13.68 31.87
N SER A 202 0.89 14.36 30.80
CA SER A 202 0.19 15.52 30.24
C SER A 202 -0.94 15.17 29.25
N PHE A 203 -1.13 13.89 28.92
CA PHE A 203 -2.20 13.39 28.05
C PHE A 203 -3.32 12.76 28.85
N GLY A 204 -4.58 13.12 28.54
CA GLY A 204 -5.75 12.60 29.25
C GLY A 204 -5.57 12.64 30.77
N VAL A 205 -5.86 11.53 31.44
CA VAL A 205 -5.59 11.31 32.87
C VAL A 205 -4.42 10.36 33.02
N ASN A 206 -3.28 10.87 33.50
CA ASN A 206 -2.04 10.10 33.73
C ASN A 206 -1.54 9.34 32.48
N GLY A 207 -1.65 9.97 31.30
CA GLY A 207 -1.20 9.38 30.03
C GLY A 207 -2.25 8.58 29.29
N ILE A 208 -3.48 8.50 29.81
CA ILE A 208 -4.56 7.66 29.26
C ILE A 208 -5.81 8.51 29.06
N SER A 209 -6.40 8.43 27.87
CA SER A 209 -7.77 8.88 27.62
C SER A 209 -8.63 7.67 27.30
N SER A 210 -9.75 7.50 27.99
CA SER A 210 -10.58 6.29 27.92
C SER A 210 -12.01 6.64 28.35
N GLU A 211 -12.71 7.37 27.47
CA GLU A 211 -14.10 7.78 27.69
C GLU A 211 -15.04 6.80 26.96
N ASP A 212 -16.11 6.39 27.63
CA ASP A 212 -17.20 5.62 27.00
C ASP A 212 -18.03 6.57 26.13
N LEU A 213 -18.05 6.31 24.81
CA LEU A 213 -18.64 7.23 23.84
C LEU A 213 -20.12 6.95 23.59
N SER A 214 -20.59 5.71 23.75
CA SER A 214 -21.96 5.32 23.38
C SER A 214 -22.71 4.44 24.40
N ASN A 215 -22.11 4.12 25.54
CA ASN A 215 -22.55 3.13 26.53
C ASN A 215 -22.72 1.72 25.95
N ASN A 216 -22.04 1.41 24.85
CA ASN A 216 -22.04 0.09 24.20
C ASN A 216 -20.59 -0.29 23.86
N ASN A 217 -20.38 -1.37 23.09
CA ASN A 217 -19.01 -1.67 22.67
C ASN A 217 -18.57 -0.70 21.57
N GLU A 218 -17.39 -0.11 21.75
CA GLU A 218 -16.58 0.56 20.74
C GLU A 218 -15.23 -0.17 20.60
N ASN A 219 -15.07 -0.91 19.50
CA ASN A 219 -13.90 -1.72 19.19
C ASN A 219 -12.99 -0.97 18.19
N PRO A 220 -11.96 -0.21 18.62
CA PRO A 220 -11.04 0.44 17.69
C PRO A 220 -10.18 -0.59 16.96
N TYR A 221 -9.88 -0.35 15.69
CA TYR A 221 -8.95 -1.19 14.90
C TYR A 221 -7.76 -0.43 14.33
N ASP A 222 -7.94 0.85 14.00
CA ASP A 222 -6.91 1.67 13.37
C ASP A 222 -7.04 3.14 13.81
N SER A 223 -5.94 3.88 13.71
CA SER A 223 -5.91 5.31 14.00
C SER A 223 -5.06 6.08 13.01
N SER A 224 -5.29 7.38 12.93
CA SER A 224 -4.44 8.28 12.17
C SER A 224 -4.31 9.62 12.90
N VAL A 225 -3.09 10.13 12.97
CA VAL A 225 -2.79 11.45 13.53
C VAL A 225 -2.79 12.48 12.40
N LEU A 226 -3.65 13.49 12.52
CA LEU A 226 -3.80 14.55 11.55
C LEU A 226 -2.68 15.60 11.68
N PRO A 227 -2.44 16.44 10.64
CA PRO A 227 -1.38 17.47 10.69
C PRO A 227 -1.51 18.49 11.84
N ASP A 228 -2.73 18.72 12.34
CA ASP A 228 -2.98 19.58 13.51
C ASP A 228 -2.72 18.88 14.86
N GLY A 229 -2.32 17.60 14.83
CA GLY A 229 -2.07 16.74 15.99
C GLY A 229 -3.33 16.09 16.54
N SER A 230 -4.52 16.35 16.00
CA SER A 230 -5.72 15.62 16.39
C SER A 230 -5.65 14.17 15.94
N ILE A 231 -6.37 13.31 16.64
CA ILE A 231 -6.30 11.86 16.52
C ILE A 231 -7.65 11.39 16.02
N LEU A 232 -7.66 10.69 14.90
CA LEU A 232 -8.83 9.99 14.40
C LEU A 232 -8.69 8.51 14.74
N VAL A 233 -9.74 7.94 15.31
CA VAL A 233 -9.86 6.51 15.62
C VAL A 233 -11.04 5.95 14.83
N VAL A 234 -10.86 4.78 14.24
CA VAL A 234 -11.93 4.06 13.55
C VAL A 234 -12.07 2.65 14.09
N GLY A 235 -13.27 2.12 14.00
CA GLY A 235 -13.54 0.78 14.46
C GLY A 235 -14.97 0.35 14.20
N ASP A 236 -15.42 -0.67 14.93
CA ASP A 236 -16.82 -1.07 14.97
C ASP A 236 -17.47 -0.72 16.32
N ALA A 237 -18.75 -0.36 16.29
CA ALA A 237 -19.52 -0.05 17.49
C ALA A 237 -20.88 -0.75 17.46
N ASP A 238 -21.39 -1.13 18.62
CA ASP A 238 -22.73 -1.71 18.73
C ASP A 238 -23.80 -0.62 18.63
N GLN A 239 -24.66 -0.70 17.61
CA GLN A 239 -25.79 0.20 17.42
C GLN A 239 -27.03 -0.58 16.96
N SER A 240 -28.14 -0.41 17.68
CA SER A 240 -29.44 -0.98 17.31
C SER A 240 -29.43 -2.50 17.09
N GLY A 241 -28.56 -3.23 17.80
CA GLY A 241 -28.42 -4.68 17.70
C GLY A 241 -27.48 -5.17 16.60
N PHE A 242 -26.77 -4.27 15.91
CA PHE A 242 -25.75 -4.58 14.92
C PHE A 242 -24.41 -3.97 15.30
N SER A 243 -23.31 -4.59 14.86
CA SER A 243 -22.02 -3.93 14.81
C SER A 243 -21.94 -3.05 13.55
N VAL A 244 -21.61 -1.77 13.72
CA VAL A 244 -21.59 -0.75 12.66
C VAL A 244 -20.24 -0.04 12.63
N PHE A 245 -19.89 0.58 11.50
CA PHE A 245 -18.66 1.36 11.43
C PHE A 245 -18.77 2.54 12.41
N PHE A 246 -17.70 2.89 13.10
CA PHE A 246 -17.60 4.16 13.80
C PHE A 246 -16.32 4.91 13.48
N ALA A 247 -16.39 6.22 13.67
CA ALA A 247 -15.24 7.11 13.72
C ALA A 247 -15.36 8.02 14.94
N ALA A 248 -14.26 8.21 15.66
CA ALA A 248 -14.14 9.14 16.77
C ALA A 248 -12.94 10.05 16.56
N LYS A 249 -13.07 11.32 16.95
CA LYS A 249 -11.98 12.29 16.87
C LYS A 249 -11.65 12.86 18.23
N TYR A 250 -10.35 12.85 18.55
CA TYR A 250 -9.79 13.38 19.78
C TYR A 250 -8.82 14.51 19.44
N SER A 251 -8.70 15.48 20.34
CA SER A 251 -7.66 16.49 20.28
C SER A 251 -6.29 15.85 20.50
N LYS A 252 -5.22 16.60 20.23
CA LYS A 252 -3.84 16.17 20.51
C LYS A 252 -3.61 15.76 21.96
N ASP A 253 -4.44 16.25 22.89
CA ASP A 253 -4.34 16.00 24.33
C ASP A 253 -5.29 14.88 24.81
N GLY A 254 -5.96 14.21 23.87
CA GLY A 254 -6.79 13.04 24.14
C GLY A 254 -8.22 13.37 24.53
N VAL A 255 -8.66 14.61 24.42
CA VAL A 255 -10.05 15.01 24.72
C VAL A 255 -10.92 14.86 23.47
N PRO A 256 -12.11 14.22 23.51
CA PRO A 256 -13.02 14.14 22.37
C PRO A 256 -13.34 15.52 21.75
N VAL A 257 -13.33 15.60 20.43
CA VAL A 257 -13.61 16.82 19.67
C VAL A 257 -15.11 16.90 19.42
N THR A 258 -15.84 17.59 20.30
CA THR A 258 -17.31 17.50 20.37
C THR A 258 -18.09 17.89 19.11
N ASN A 259 -17.48 18.66 18.21
CA ASN A 259 -18.08 19.03 16.91
C ASN A 259 -17.74 18.07 15.76
N PHE A 260 -17.05 16.96 16.04
CA PHE A 260 -16.92 15.84 15.11
C PHE A 260 -18.10 14.89 15.33
N GLY A 261 -18.95 14.72 14.31
CA GLY A 261 -20.20 13.99 14.45
C GLY A 261 -21.05 14.51 15.61
N MET A 262 -21.51 13.60 16.47
CA MET A 262 -22.21 13.91 17.71
C MET A 262 -21.31 13.58 18.90
N ASN A 263 -20.91 14.60 19.67
CA ASN A 263 -20.05 14.46 20.85
C ASN A 263 -18.67 13.83 20.57
N GLY A 264 -18.11 14.05 19.37
CA GLY A 264 -16.78 13.52 18.99
C GLY A 264 -16.80 12.15 18.33
N PHE A 265 -18.00 11.65 18.01
CA PHE A 265 -18.25 10.30 17.56
C PHE A 265 -19.33 10.26 16.47
N THR A 266 -19.24 9.29 15.57
CA THR A 266 -20.26 9.02 14.56
C THR A 266 -20.27 7.54 14.19
N THR A 267 -21.43 7.01 13.82
CA THR A 267 -21.62 5.62 13.39
C THR A 267 -22.30 5.53 12.04
N PHE A 268 -22.03 4.43 11.34
CA PHE A 268 -22.50 4.18 9.98
C PHE A 268 -22.87 2.71 9.80
N GLN A 269 -24.17 2.45 9.63
CA GLN A 269 -24.66 1.17 9.16
C GLN A 269 -24.37 1.04 7.66
N VAL A 270 -23.52 0.08 7.28
CA VAL A 270 -23.17 -0.18 5.88
C VAL A 270 -23.89 -1.45 5.43
N GLY A 271 -24.95 -1.36 4.65
CA GLY A 271 -25.73 -2.56 4.28
C GLY A 271 -26.61 -3.09 5.43
N PRO A 272 -27.20 -4.29 5.29
CA PRO A 272 -28.30 -4.75 6.16
C PRO A 272 -27.88 -5.51 7.44
N GLY A 273 -26.62 -5.93 7.58
CA GLY A 273 -26.15 -6.78 8.68
C GLY A 273 -25.07 -6.14 9.56
N ASN A 274 -24.25 -6.97 10.22
CA ASN A 274 -23.08 -6.50 10.93
C ASN A 274 -22.02 -5.94 9.97
N ASN A 275 -21.16 -5.08 10.45
CA ASN A 275 -20.12 -4.42 9.67
C ASN A 275 -18.83 -4.39 10.49
N GLY A 276 -17.69 -4.50 9.83
CA GLY A 276 -16.39 -4.41 10.50
C GLY A 276 -15.46 -3.46 9.78
N VAL A 277 -14.63 -2.76 10.55
CA VAL A 277 -13.61 -1.83 10.05
C VAL A 277 -12.24 -2.48 10.16
N SER A 278 -11.38 -2.21 9.18
CA SER A 278 -10.00 -2.71 9.18
C SER A 278 -8.96 -1.60 9.17
N THR A 279 -9.25 -0.48 8.50
CA THR A 279 -8.23 0.57 8.31
C THR A 279 -8.83 1.95 7.97
N VAL A 280 -8.05 2.99 8.24
CA VAL A 280 -8.31 4.38 7.84
C VAL A 280 -7.12 5.01 7.13
N LYS A 281 -7.37 5.87 6.15
CA LYS A 281 -6.38 6.83 5.62
C LYS A 281 -7.01 8.18 5.36
N ILE A 282 -6.19 9.23 5.34
CA ILE A 282 -6.61 10.62 5.21
C ILE A 282 -6.18 11.16 3.86
N GLN A 283 -7.11 11.77 3.13
CA GLN A 283 -6.82 12.47 1.87
C GLN A 283 -6.16 13.84 2.14
N ASN A 284 -5.46 14.38 1.14
CA ASN A 284 -4.79 15.68 1.26
C ASN A 284 -5.74 16.86 1.55
N ASP A 285 -7.02 16.72 1.22
CA ASP A 285 -8.07 17.70 1.51
C ASP A 285 -8.72 17.51 2.90
N GLY A 286 -8.19 16.58 3.70
CA GLY A 286 -8.66 16.26 5.05
C GLY A 286 -9.83 15.28 5.09
N LYS A 287 -10.35 14.81 3.95
CA LYS A 287 -11.38 13.76 3.94
C LYS A 287 -10.82 12.45 4.49
N ILE A 288 -11.70 11.69 5.11
CA ILE A 288 -11.37 10.47 5.84
C ILE A 288 -11.91 9.29 5.03
N VAL A 289 -11.06 8.33 4.67
CA VAL A 289 -11.44 7.11 3.95
C VAL A 289 -11.27 5.92 4.88
N ILE A 290 -12.35 5.17 5.10
CA ILE A 290 -12.39 4.01 6.00
C ILE A 290 -12.75 2.78 5.18
N GLY A 291 -11.98 1.71 5.33
CA GLY A 291 -12.18 0.44 4.65
C GLY A 291 -12.48 -0.70 5.63
N GLY A 292 -13.32 -1.63 5.20
CA GLY A 292 -13.70 -2.81 5.97
C GLY A 292 -14.64 -3.72 5.17
N TYR A 293 -15.65 -4.26 5.84
CA TYR A 293 -16.64 -5.15 5.24
C TYR A 293 -18.04 -4.92 5.80
N ALA A 294 -19.05 -5.30 5.03
CA ALA A 294 -20.46 -5.27 5.40
C ALA A 294 -21.11 -6.63 5.17
N TYR A 295 -21.99 -7.08 6.06
CA TYR A 295 -22.76 -8.31 5.84
C TYR A 295 -23.94 -8.07 4.89
N GLU A 296 -24.02 -8.89 3.85
CA GLU A 296 -25.16 -9.01 2.95
C GLU A 296 -25.69 -10.46 3.00
N GLY A 297 -26.69 -10.69 3.85
CA GLY A 297 -27.18 -12.04 4.15
C GLY A 297 -26.18 -12.82 5.02
N ASN A 298 -25.66 -13.93 4.49
CA ASN A 298 -24.69 -14.79 5.20
C ASN A 298 -23.24 -14.55 4.77
N GLU A 299 -23.03 -13.61 3.85
CA GLU A 299 -21.72 -13.30 3.26
C GLU A 299 -21.32 -11.86 3.57
N THR A 300 -20.03 -11.56 3.45
CA THR A 300 -19.50 -10.20 3.61
C THR A 300 -19.09 -9.65 2.26
N THR A 301 -19.32 -8.36 2.05
CA THR A 301 -18.86 -7.60 0.90
C THR A 301 -17.86 -6.53 1.32
N LEU A 302 -17.00 -6.10 0.39
CA LEU A 302 -16.09 -4.97 0.62
C LEU A 302 -16.90 -3.71 0.91
N ALA A 303 -16.50 -2.93 1.91
CA ALA A 303 -17.13 -1.68 2.28
C ALA A 303 -16.11 -0.55 2.40
N VAL A 304 -16.35 0.55 1.70
CA VAL A 304 -15.55 1.78 1.79
C VAL A 304 -16.50 2.94 2.07
N ILE A 305 -16.20 3.72 3.11
CA ILE A 305 -16.91 4.97 3.39
C ILE A 305 -15.95 6.15 3.34
N ARG A 306 -16.47 7.32 2.97
CA ARG A 306 -15.75 8.58 3.02
C ARG A 306 -16.51 9.62 3.82
N LEU A 307 -15.79 10.24 4.77
CA LEU A 307 -16.30 11.29 5.62
C LEU A 307 -15.59 12.62 5.34
N ASN A 308 -16.30 13.70 5.59
CA ASN A 308 -15.73 15.03 5.70
C ASN A 308 -14.89 15.16 7.00
N PRO A 309 -14.03 16.18 7.12
CA PRO A 309 -13.21 16.40 8.33
C PRO A 309 -14.01 16.58 9.63
N ASP A 310 -15.30 16.89 9.54
CA ASP A 310 -16.24 17.03 10.66
C ASP A 310 -16.98 15.72 11.00
N GLY A 311 -16.66 14.61 10.33
CA GLY A 311 -17.26 13.30 10.55
C GLY A 311 -18.58 13.08 9.83
N THR A 312 -19.11 14.06 9.09
CA THR A 312 -20.31 13.85 8.27
C THR A 312 -19.99 13.04 7.00
N PRO A 313 -20.91 12.21 6.46
CA PRO A 313 -20.66 11.51 5.19
C PRO A 313 -20.45 12.47 4.03
N ASP A 314 -19.43 12.20 3.21
CA ASP A 314 -19.22 12.96 1.98
C ASP A 314 -20.20 12.50 0.89
N GLN A 315 -21.24 13.30 0.66
CA GLN A 315 -22.30 13.01 -0.31
C GLN A 315 -21.81 12.90 -1.77
N SER A 316 -20.58 13.33 -2.08
CA SER A 316 -19.99 13.16 -3.42
C SER A 316 -19.31 11.81 -3.64
N PHE A 317 -19.24 10.96 -2.62
CA PHE A 317 -18.62 9.64 -2.68
C PHE A 317 -19.67 8.53 -2.70
N GLY A 318 -19.65 7.69 -3.73
CA GLY A 318 -20.55 6.55 -3.87
C GLY A 318 -22.02 6.92 -3.70
N SER A 319 -22.73 6.13 -2.90
CA SER A 319 -24.08 6.42 -2.45
C SER A 319 -24.05 6.96 -1.02
N SER A 320 -24.32 8.26 -0.85
CA SER A 320 -24.39 8.92 0.46
C SER A 320 -23.11 8.80 1.31
N GLY A 321 -21.93 8.81 0.68
CA GLY A 321 -20.64 8.67 1.34
C GLY A 321 -20.14 7.24 1.46
N MET A 322 -20.81 6.27 0.82
CA MET A 322 -20.53 4.83 1.01
C MET A 322 -20.52 4.07 -0.31
N VAL A 323 -19.72 3.02 -0.37
CA VAL A 323 -19.65 2.06 -1.47
C VAL A 323 -19.53 0.67 -0.88
N THR A 324 -20.38 -0.24 -1.33
CA THR A 324 -20.17 -1.69 -1.17
C THR A 324 -19.83 -2.30 -2.53
N THR A 325 -19.00 -3.35 -2.55
CA THR A 325 -18.63 -4.02 -3.80
C THR A 325 -18.45 -5.52 -3.57
N ASN A 326 -19.41 -6.29 -4.06
CA ASN A 326 -19.32 -7.75 -4.10
C ASN A 326 -18.44 -8.14 -5.29
N ILE A 327 -17.44 -8.99 -5.04
CA ILE A 327 -16.53 -9.47 -6.08
C ILE A 327 -17.08 -10.76 -6.69
N ARG A 328 -17.54 -11.66 -5.83
CA ARG A 328 -18.05 -12.99 -6.20
C ARG A 328 -18.90 -13.57 -5.08
N ASP A 329 -19.44 -14.76 -5.33
CA ASP A 329 -20.09 -15.54 -4.28
C ASP A 329 -19.08 -15.92 -3.18
N GLY A 330 -19.37 -15.52 -1.94
CA GLY A 330 -18.55 -15.76 -0.76
C GLY A 330 -18.20 -14.49 0.02
N SER A 331 -17.36 -14.63 1.05
CA SER A 331 -17.01 -13.53 1.96
C SER A 331 -15.76 -12.78 1.52
N GLU A 332 -15.86 -11.46 1.45
CA GLU A 332 -14.75 -10.56 1.14
C GLU A 332 -14.41 -9.62 2.30
N TYR A 333 -13.12 -9.31 2.45
CA TYR A 333 -12.60 -8.45 3.52
C TYR A 333 -11.52 -7.53 2.97
N ILE A 334 -11.59 -6.24 3.33
CA ILE A 334 -10.48 -5.30 3.20
C ILE A 334 -9.57 -5.48 4.42
N ASN A 335 -8.26 -5.58 4.22
CA ASN A 335 -7.26 -5.58 5.29
C ASN A 335 -6.50 -4.26 5.39
N ASP A 336 -6.22 -3.61 4.26
CA ASP A 336 -5.51 -2.33 4.21
C ASP A 336 -5.95 -1.50 2.99
N LEU A 337 -5.70 -0.20 3.03
CA LEU A 337 -6.05 0.73 1.96
C LEU A 337 -4.94 1.75 1.72
N LEU A 338 -4.80 2.15 0.46
CA LEU A 338 -3.82 3.12 -0.02
C LEU A 338 -4.54 4.22 -0.81
N ILE A 339 -4.30 5.47 -0.45
CA ILE A 339 -4.78 6.63 -1.22
C ILE A 339 -3.66 7.04 -2.19
N GLN A 340 -3.97 7.04 -3.48
CA GLN A 340 -3.05 7.49 -4.52
C GLN A 340 -3.02 9.03 -4.59
N LYS A 341 -1.95 9.58 -5.17
CA LYS A 341 -1.73 11.03 -5.29
C LYS A 341 -2.80 11.76 -6.11
N ASP A 342 -3.42 11.08 -7.05
CA ASP A 342 -4.55 11.57 -7.86
C ASP A 342 -5.91 11.42 -7.15
N GLY A 343 -5.93 10.92 -5.91
CA GLY A 343 -7.11 10.77 -5.07
C GLY A 343 -7.89 9.48 -5.31
N LYS A 344 -7.45 8.62 -6.24
CA LYS A 344 -7.98 7.25 -6.35
C LYS A 344 -7.64 6.44 -5.09
N ILE A 345 -8.45 5.43 -4.81
CA ILE A 345 -8.37 4.62 -3.58
C ILE A 345 -8.14 3.17 -3.98
N MET A 346 -7.10 2.56 -3.42
CA MET A 346 -6.83 1.15 -3.57
C MET A 346 -7.08 0.43 -2.26
N VAL A 347 -7.65 -0.77 -2.35
CA VAL A 347 -7.87 -1.65 -1.20
C VAL A 347 -7.25 -3.00 -1.50
N CYS A 348 -6.70 -3.65 -0.49
CA CYS A 348 -6.27 -5.04 -0.60
C CYS A 348 -6.86 -5.89 0.52
N GLY A 349 -6.98 -7.19 0.26
CA GLY A 349 -7.46 -8.14 1.25
C GLY A 349 -7.67 -9.53 0.67
N VAL A 350 -8.79 -10.13 1.05
CA VAL A 350 -9.14 -11.50 0.66
C VAL A 350 -10.54 -11.53 0.08
N ALA A 351 -10.70 -12.25 -1.03
CA ALA A 351 -11.99 -12.70 -1.52
C ALA A 351 -12.07 -14.21 -1.33
N ARG A 352 -13.09 -14.73 -0.64
CA ARG A 352 -13.27 -16.18 -0.46
C ARG A 352 -14.31 -16.68 -1.45
N GLY A 353 -14.01 -17.75 -2.18
CA GLY A 353 -15.02 -18.44 -2.99
C GLY A 353 -15.89 -19.38 -2.14
N LEU A 354 -17.05 -19.79 -2.67
CA LEU A 354 -17.96 -20.75 -2.04
C LEU A 354 -17.30 -22.09 -1.64
N THR A 355 -16.20 -22.48 -2.28
CA THR A 355 -15.45 -23.71 -2.02
C THR A 355 -14.16 -23.52 -1.22
N SER A 356 -14.07 -22.44 -0.41
CA SER A 356 -13.07 -22.18 0.65
C SER A 356 -11.67 -21.66 0.28
N ASN A 357 -11.33 -21.53 -1.00
CA ASN A 357 -10.07 -20.89 -1.37
C ASN A 357 -10.17 -19.37 -1.18
N SER A 358 -9.23 -18.82 -0.41
CA SER A 358 -9.05 -17.39 -0.17
C SER A 358 -8.08 -16.86 -1.21
N ASP A 359 -8.50 -15.83 -1.95
CA ASP A 359 -7.71 -15.23 -3.01
C ASP A 359 -7.19 -13.83 -2.60
N PHE A 360 -5.89 -13.65 -2.76
CA PHE A 360 -5.18 -12.38 -2.66
C PHE A 360 -5.78 -11.38 -3.64
N THR A 361 -6.41 -10.35 -3.11
CA THR A 361 -7.27 -9.46 -3.88
C THR A 361 -6.86 -8.00 -3.72
N ILE A 362 -6.86 -7.26 -4.84
CA ILE A 362 -6.67 -5.82 -4.89
C ILE A 362 -7.80 -5.23 -5.73
N MET A 363 -8.39 -4.14 -5.25
CA MET A 363 -9.40 -3.39 -5.98
C MET A 363 -9.07 -1.90 -6.00
N ARG A 364 -9.45 -1.20 -7.07
CA ARG A 364 -9.25 0.24 -7.19
C ARG A 364 -10.55 0.98 -7.48
N TYR A 365 -10.78 2.03 -6.70
CA TYR A 365 -11.87 2.98 -6.87
C TYR A 365 -11.32 4.32 -7.37
N GLN A 366 -12.14 5.00 -8.16
CA GLN A 366 -11.96 6.41 -8.47
C GLN A 366 -12.14 7.26 -7.21
N SER A 367 -11.68 8.52 -7.27
CA SER A 367 -11.80 9.45 -6.14
C SER A 367 -13.24 9.77 -5.74
N ASN A 368 -14.24 9.45 -6.57
CA ASN A 368 -15.66 9.57 -6.24
C ASN A 368 -16.29 8.26 -5.73
N GLY A 369 -15.50 7.21 -5.53
CA GLY A 369 -15.96 5.89 -5.05
C GLY A 369 -16.49 4.96 -6.13
N THR A 370 -16.63 5.41 -7.38
CA THR A 370 -16.96 4.48 -8.49
C THR A 370 -15.77 3.55 -8.77
N LEU A 371 -16.05 2.32 -9.19
CA LEU A 371 -15.00 1.34 -9.52
C LEU A 371 -14.15 1.81 -10.72
N ASP A 372 -12.82 1.75 -10.61
CA ASP A 372 -11.93 2.08 -11.70
C ASP A 372 -11.75 0.88 -12.64
N VAL A 373 -12.61 0.79 -13.65
CA VAL A 373 -12.62 -0.31 -14.63
C VAL A 373 -11.35 -0.39 -15.50
N SER A 374 -10.46 0.60 -15.43
CA SER A 374 -9.16 0.57 -16.15
C SER A 374 -8.07 -0.18 -15.39
N PHE A 375 -8.31 -0.55 -14.13
CA PHE A 375 -7.38 -1.29 -13.28
C PHE A 375 -7.65 -2.80 -13.35
N GLY A 376 -6.64 -3.59 -13.66
CA GLY A 376 -6.78 -5.04 -13.75
C GLY A 376 -7.91 -5.46 -14.70
N VAL A 377 -8.79 -6.35 -14.22
CA VAL A 377 -10.02 -6.75 -14.94
C VAL A 377 -11.21 -6.15 -14.20
N ASN A 378 -11.86 -5.15 -14.79
CA ASN A 378 -13.02 -4.45 -14.20
C ASN A 378 -12.75 -3.87 -12.81
N GLY A 379 -11.57 -3.30 -12.57
CA GLY A 379 -11.19 -2.71 -11.28
C GLY A 379 -10.63 -3.71 -10.25
N LEU A 380 -10.52 -4.99 -10.62
CA LEU A 380 -10.08 -6.08 -9.76
C LEU A 380 -8.78 -6.71 -10.25
N VAL A 381 -7.90 -7.04 -9.32
CA VAL A 381 -6.76 -7.93 -9.52
C VAL A 381 -6.81 -9.02 -8.46
N THR A 382 -6.81 -10.28 -8.89
CA THR A 382 -6.54 -11.43 -8.04
C THR A 382 -5.16 -11.99 -8.37
N THR A 383 -4.41 -12.44 -7.38
CA THR A 383 -3.04 -12.92 -7.59
C THR A 383 -2.78 -14.21 -6.86
N ASP A 384 -2.78 -15.31 -7.61
CA ASP A 384 -2.61 -16.65 -7.05
C ASP A 384 -1.16 -16.94 -6.60
N PHE A 385 -1.04 -17.43 -5.37
CA PHE A 385 0.16 -17.97 -4.73
C PHE A 385 -0.03 -19.42 -4.25
N GLY A 386 -1.17 -20.06 -4.48
CA GLY A 386 -1.47 -21.42 -4.01
C GLY A 386 -2.92 -21.57 -3.55
N ASN A 387 -3.16 -22.40 -2.52
CA ASN A 387 -4.54 -22.70 -2.10
C ASN A 387 -5.19 -21.54 -1.34
N THR A 388 -4.45 -20.94 -0.41
CA THR A 388 -4.92 -19.82 0.41
C THR A 388 -3.86 -18.76 0.41
N ASP A 389 -4.23 -17.57 -0.05
CA ASP A 389 -3.40 -16.38 -0.01
C ASP A 389 -4.21 -15.16 0.46
N VAL A 390 -3.56 -14.35 1.29
CA VAL A 390 -4.18 -13.20 1.95
C VAL A 390 -3.28 -12.00 1.72
N ALA A 391 -3.81 -10.96 1.07
CA ALA A 391 -3.15 -9.66 1.04
C ALA A 391 -3.37 -8.97 2.39
N ALA A 392 -2.29 -8.72 3.14
CA ALA A 392 -2.37 -8.11 4.46
C ALA A 392 -2.20 -6.59 4.41
N SER A 393 -1.29 -6.09 3.57
CA SER A 393 -0.96 -4.67 3.51
C SER A 393 -0.53 -4.23 2.11
N ILE A 394 -0.87 -2.99 1.73
CA ILE A 394 -0.59 -2.39 0.42
C ILE A 394 0.22 -1.11 0.59
N LEU A 395 1.32 -1.00 -0.15
CA LEU A 395 2.29 0.09 -0.01
C LEU A 395 2.66 0.68 -1.37
N SER A 396 2.63 2.01 -1.49
CA SER A 396 3.22 2.69 -2.65
C SER A 396 4.75 2.65 -2.54
N ILE A 397 5.42 2.22 -3.61
CA ILE A 397 6.90 2.28 -3.74
C ILE A 397 7.30 3.53 -4.52
N SER A 398 6.52 3.87 -5.53
CA SER A 398 6.67 5.07 -6.35
C SER A 398 5.32 5.45 -6.96
N ASP A 399 5.28 6.58 -7.69
CA ASP A 399 4.08 6.99 -8.44
C ASP A 399 3.62 5.91 -9.45
N ASP A 400 4.54 5.08 -9.95
CA ASP A 400 4.28 4.04 -10.96
C ASP A 400 4.16 2.63 -10.42
N LYS A 401 4.50 2.37 -9.15
CA LYS A 401 4.55 1.02 -8.59
C LYS A 401 4.05 0.97 -7.16
N PHE A 402 3.35 -0.12 -6.87
CA PHE A 402 2.97 -0.48 -5.51
C PHE A 402 3.31 -1.95 -5.26
N ILE A 403 3.42 -2.29 -3.98
CA ILE A 403 3.64 -3.66 -3.52
C ILE A 403 2.56 -4.04 -2.52
N VAL A 404 2.18 -5.30 -2.58
CA VAL A 404 1.24 -5.88 -1.63
C VAL A 404 1.91 -7.07 -0.97
N VAL A 405 1.87 -7.08 0.36
CA VAL A 405 2.51 -8.05 1.23
C VAL A 405 1.43 -8.87 1.92
N GLY A 406 1.67 -10.16 2.07
CA GLY A 406 0.68 -11.08 2.60
C GLY A 406 1.29 -12.36 3.12
N TYR A 407 0.41 -13.32 3.40
CA TYR A 407 0.80 -14.67 3.80
C TYR A 407 -0.05 -15.73 3.09
N SER A 408 0.50 -16.93 2.97
CA SER A 408 -0.13 -18.05 2.26
C SER A 408 0.20 -19.39 2.93
N ASP A 409 -0.68 -20.38 2.77
CA ASP A 409 -0.52 -21.74 3.28
C ASP A 409 -0.15 -21.80 4.79
N GLY A 410 -0.67 -20.86 5.57
CA GLY A 410 -0.47 -20.74 7.02
C GLY A 410 0.91 -20.27 7.49
N SER A 411 1.95 -20.30 6.65
CA SER A 411 3.34 -20.04 7.09
C SER A 411 4.25 -19.34 6.08
N SER A 412 3.82 -19.23 4.82
CA SER A 412 4.63 -18.60 3.76
C SER A 412 4.43 -17.11 3.73
N LEU A 413 5.51 -16.35 3.59
CA LEU A 413 5.42 -14.93 3.25
C LEU A 413 5.26 -14.79 1.73
N ILE A 414 4.34 -13.94 1.31
CA ILE A 414 4.10 -13.63 -0.10
C ILE A 414 4.16 -12.14 -0.38
N LEU A 415 4.70 -11.78 -1.54
CA LEU A 415 4.74 -10.41 -2.03
C LEU A 415 4.45 -10.38 -3.52
N ALA A 416 3.70 -9.38 -3.96
CA ALA A 416 3.54 -9.08 -5.38
C ALA A 416 3.73 -7.58 -5.63
N ARG A 417 4.51 -7.24 -6.65
CA ARG A 417 4.73 -5.86 -7.09
C ARG A 417 4.00 -5.62 -8.39
N TYR A 418 3.36 -4.46 -8.52
CA TYR A 418 2.46 -4.15 -9.62
C TYR A 418 2.73 -2.76 -10.18
N HIS A 419 2.28 -2.55 -11.41
CA HIS A 419 2.20 -1.25 -12.04
C HIS A 419 0.97 -0.48 -11.55
N ASN A 420 1.20 0.76 -11.14
CA ASN A 420 0.19 1.63 -10.56
C ASN A 420 -0.63 2.34 -11.64
N GLU A 421 0.03 2.91 -12.63
CA GLU A 421 -0.60 3.56 -13.77
C GLU A 421 -0.06 2.98 -15.08
N LEU A 422 -0.67 3.36 -16.20
CA LEU A 422 -0.08 3.09 -17.51
C LEU A 422 1.32 3.69 -17.51
N GLN A 423 2.35 2.86 -17.68
CA GLN A 423 3.66 3.39 -18.03
C GLN A 423 3.56 4.00 -19.43
N SER A 424 3.19 5.28 -19.50
CA SER A 424 3.37 6.10 -20.70
C SER A 424 4.85 6.45 -20.92
N SER A 425 5.70 6.20 -19.91
CA SER A 425 7.14 6.23 -20.06
C SER A 425 7.58 5.14 -21.05
N THR A 426 8.05 5.54 -22.22
CA THR A 426 9.09 4.76 -22.90
C THR A 426 10.20 4.51 -21.87
N LEU A 427 10.68 3.27 -21.75
CA LEU A 427 11.86 2.91 -20.97
C LEU A 427 12.93 4.02 -21.07
N ASP A 428 13.15 4.78 -20.00
CA ASP A 428 14.39 5.53 -19.86
C ASP A 428 15.46 4.50 -19.49
N MET A 429 16.11 3.94 -20.51
CA MET A 429 17.28 3.10 -20.32
C MET A 429 18.56 3.94 -20.42
N ASP A 430 19.26 3.98 -19.30
CA ASP A 430 20.67 4.32 -19.06
C ASP A 430 21.19 5.72 -19.49
N ASN A 431 21.42 6.53 -18.45
CA ASN A 431 22.22 7.75 -18.43
C ASN A 431 23.71 7.52 -18.76
N LYS A 432 24.05 7.33 -20.04
CA LYS A 432 25.43 7.56 -20.52
C LYS A 432 25.59 8.32 -21.83
N SER A 433 24.51 8.67 -22.53
CA SER A 433 24.58 9.40 -23.81
C SER A 433 23.57 10.54 -23.84
N ALA A 434 24.03 11.75 -24.18
CA ALA A 434 23.17 12.93 -24.32
C ALA A 434 22.58 13.02 -25.73
N ILE A 435 21.28 13.31 -25.83
CA ILE A 435 20.59 13.63 -27.09
C ILE A 435 20.33 15.14 -27.19
N TYR A 436 20.78 15.73 -28.30
CA TYR A 436 20.57 17.13 -28.65
C TYR A 436 19.65 17.23 -29.86
N VAL A 437 18.62 18.08 -29.78
CA VAL A 437 17.66 18.32 -30.86
C VAL A 437 17.60 19.81 -31.14
N TYR A 438 17.96 20.22 -32.36
CA TYR A 438 18.01 21.62 -32.75
C TYR A 438 17.72 21.81 -34.26
N PRO A 439 17.06 22.91 -34.67
CA PRO A 439 16.43 23.91 -33.81
C PRO A 439 15.22 23.31 -33.08
N ASN A 440 14.97 23.77 -31.86
CA ASN A 440 13.77 23.43 -31.09
C ASN A 440 13.43 24.66 -30.21
N PRO A 441 12.38 25.44 -30.53
CA PRO A 441 11.29 25.12 -31.47
C PRO A 441 11.66 25.09 -32.97
N THR A 442 10.78 24.52 -33.81
CA THR A 442 10.99 24.32 -35.25
C THR A 442 9.68 24.40 -36.05
N ASN A 443 9.78 24.61 -37.36
CA ASN A 443 8.62 24.66 -38.26
C ASN A 443 8.54 23.46 -39.22
N SER A 444 9.65 22.74 -39.45
CA SER A 444 9.68 21.72 -40.52
C SER A 444 10.76 20.65 -40.40
N TRP A 445 11.84 20.89 -39.66
CA TRP A 445 12.89 19.88 -39.49
C TRP A 445 13.72 20.08 -38.22
N VAL A 446 14.40 19.04 -37.77
CA VAL A 446 15.41 19.10 -36.71
C VAL A 446 16.63 18.26 -37.05
N ASN A 447 17.78 18.67 -36.53
CA ASN A 447 18.94 17.80 -36.35
C ASN A 447 18.86 17.11 -35.00
N ILE A 448 19.18 15.82 -34.98
CA ILE A 448 19.25 14.97 -33.81
C ILE A 448 20.68 14.47 -33.71
N THR A 449 21.40 14.89 -32.66
CA THR A 449 22.78 14.48 -32.39
C THR A 449 22.82 13.61 -31.14
N LEU A 450 23.48 12.45 -31.24
CA LEU A 450 23.66 11.51 -30.13
C LEU A 450 25.12 11.52 -29.66
N SER A 451 25.39 11.86 -28.39
CA SER A 451 26.76 11.85 -27.86
C SER A 451 27.23 10.43 -27.57
N ASP A 452 28.50 10.14 -27.85
CA ASP A 452 29.18 8.90 -27.45
C ASP A 452 28.56 7.62 -28.05
N VAL A 453 27.93 7.75 -29.23
CA VAL A 453 27.35 6.63 -29.99
C VAL A 453 28.06 6.53 -31.34
N ALA A 454 28.45 5.32 -31.75
CA ALA A 454 29.05 5.09 -33.07
C ALA A 454 28.00 5.09 -34.19
N ASP A 455 28.37 5.52 -35.39
CA ASP A 455 27.51 5.51 -36.57
C ASP A 455 26.82 4.15 -36.81
N GLY A 456 25.65 4.20 -37.45
CA GLY A 456 24.81 3.03 -37.70
C GLY A 456 23.32 3.37 -37.87
N PRO A 457 22.47 2.34 -38.04
CA PRO A 457 21.05 2.52 -38.34
C PRO A 457 20.34 3.29 -37.21
N VAL A 458 19.53 4.27 -37.58
CA VAL A 458 18.71 5.06 -36.67
C VAL A 458 17.26 5.11 -37.18
N SER A 459 16.32 4.90 -36.27
CA SER A 459 14.90 5.14 -36.48
C SER A 459 14.48 6.39 -35.72
N VAL A 460 13.71 7.26 -36.38
CA VAL A 460 13.15 8.46 -35.76
C VAL A 460 11.65 8.45 -35.99
N VAL A 461 10.90 8.43 -34.90
CA VAL A 461 9.44 8.38 -34.89
C VAL A 461 8.90 9.62 -34.17
N LEU A 462 7.87 10.23 -34.71
CA LEU A 462 7.13 11.32 -34.10
C LEU A 462 5.90 10.80 -33.37
N LYS A 463 5.71 11.21 -32.13
CA LYS A 463 4.53 10.93 -31.32
C LYS A 463 3.86 12.21 -30.83
N ASN A 464 2.55 12.18 -30.67
CA ASN A 464 1.80 13.28 -30.05
C ASN A 464 1.91 13.24 -28.51
N SER A 465 1.28 14.21 -27.84
CA SER A 465 1.26 14.34 -26.38
C SER A 465 0.60 13.17 -25.64
N PHE A 466 -0.21 12.36 -26.33
CA PHE A 466 -0.83 11.14 -25.81
C PHE A 466 -0.01 9.87 -26.10
N GLY A 467 1.19 10.01 -26.69
CA GLY A 467 2.08 8.88 -27.01
C GLY A 467 1.69 8.08 -28.27
N ALA A 468 0.66 8.50 -29.00
CA ALA A 468 0.27 7.88 -30.27
C ALA A 468 1.28 8.24 -31.37
N MET A 469 1.67 7.26 -32.17
CA MET A 469 2.55 7.49 -33.32
C MET A 469 1.84 8.35 -34.36
N VAL A 470 2.43 9.49 -34.67
CA VAL A 470 1.95 10.43 -35.68
C VAL A 470 2.61 10.11 -37.02
N HIS A 471 3.93 9.89 -37.03
CA HIS A 471 4.69 9.66 -38.26
C HIS A 471 6.03 8.96 -37.99
N VAL A 472 6.58 8.27 -38.99
CA VAL A 472 7.99 7.85 -39.01
C VAL A 472 8.79 8.87 -39.82
N LEU A 473 9.67 9.63 -39.18
CA LEU A 473 10.36 10.75 -39.82
C LEU A 473 11.63 10.33 -40.56
N SER A 474 12.31 9.29 -40.09
CA SER A 474 13.52 8.79 -40.72
C SER A 474 13.82 7.34 -40.36
N THR A 475 14.31 6.58 -41.34
CA THR A 475 14.99 5.29 -41.15
C THR A 475 16.27 5.31 -41.97
N THR A 476 17.33 5.87 -41.40
CA THR A 476 18.59 6.14 -42.12
C THR A 476 19.79 5.72 -41.28
N GLN A 477 20.99 6.08 -41.68
CA GLN A 477 22.21 5.92 -40.89
C GLN A 477 22.57 7.25 -40.21
N LEU A 478 23.04 7.20 -38.96
CA LEU A 478 23.78 8.33 -38.39
C LEU A 478 25.00 8.60 -39.26
N GLN A 479 25.27 9.88 -39.54
CA GLN A 479 26.51 10.35 -40.14
C GLN A 479 27.12 11.35 -39.16
N GLU A 480 28.35 11.09 -38.70
CA GLU A 480 29.00 11.93 -37.69
C GLU A 480 28.11 12.14 -36.45
N ASN A 481 27.49 11.06 -35.99
CA ASN A 481 26.58 11.03 -34.84
C ASN A 481 25.31 11.89 -34.96
N THR A 482 25.00 12.40 -36.16
CA THR A 482 23.84 13.26 -36.40
C THR A 482 22.92 12.68 -37.46
N VAL A 483 21.61 12.93 -37.32
CA VAL A 483 20.60 12.67 -38.34
C VAL A 483 19.63 13.85 -38.41
N GLN A 484 19.28 14.26 -39.64
CA GLN A 484 18.22 15.24 -39.85
C GLN A 484 16.87 14.52 -40.01
N ALA A 485 15.84 15.03 -39.34
CA ALA A 485 14.47 14.55 -39.41
C ALA A 485 13.54 15.68 -39.85
N THR A 486 12.78 15.43 -40.91
CA THR A 486 11.83 16.40 -41.50
C THR A 486 10.41 16.03 -41.12
N PHE A 487 9.63 16.99 -40.63
CA PHE A 487 8.23 16.81 -40.25
C PHE A 487 7.29 16.83 -41.46
N PRO A 488 6.10 16.19 -41.36
CA PRO A 488 5.08 16.27 -42.40
C PRO A 488 4.59 17.72 -42.61
N GLU A 489 4.32 18.11 -43.85
CA GLU A 489 3.92 19.49 -44.21
C GLU A 489 2.63 19.98 -43.52
N ASN A 490 1.75 19.06 -43.09
CA ASN A 490 0.47 19.37 -42.44
C ASN A 490 0.45 19.02 -40.95
N LEU A 491 1.61 18.96 -40.29
CA LEU A 491 1.68 18.70 -38.85
C LEU A 491 1.14 19.92 -38.08
N PRO A 492 0.08 19.78 -37.25
CA PRO A 492 -0.46 20.89 -36.47
C PRO A 492 0.59 21.49 -35.51
N PRO A 493 0.52 22.80 -35.21
CA PRO A 493 1.35 23.38 -34.15
C PRO A 493 1.00 22.77 -32.78
N ASP A 494 1.93 22.03 -32.19
CA ASP A 494 1.77 21.39 -30.89
C ASP A 494 3.14 20.96 -30.31
N THR A 495 3.12 20.46 -29.08
CA THR A 495 4.20 19.70 -28.49
C THR A 495 4.15 18.25 -28.96
N TYR A 496 5.24 17.80 -29.58
CA TYR A 496 5.45 16.41 -29.98
C TYR A 496 6.66 15.81 -29.25
N TYR A 497 6.80 14.49 -29.37
CA TYR A 497 7.93 13.74 -28.86
C TYR A 497 8.60 12.98 -29.99
N LEU A 498 9.90 13.17 -30.15
CA LEU A 498 10.76 12.36 -31.02
C LEU A 498 11.22 11.14 -30.25
N VAL A 499 10.94 9.95 -30.78
CA VAL A 499 11.47 8.68 -30.30
C VAL A 499 12.54 8.22 -31.27
N VAL A 500 13.77 8.12 -30.79
CA VAL A 500 14.96 7.83 -31.59
C VAL A 500 15.52 6.48 -31.16
N GLY A 501 15.49 5.48 -32.04
CA GLY A 501 16.09 4.17 -31.81
C GLY A 501 17.41 4.03 -32.57
N HIS A 502 18.48 3.62 -31.90
CA HIS A 502 19.76 3.32 -32.52
C HIS A 502 20.44 2.13 -31.82
N LYS A 503 20.59 1.01 -32.53
CA LYS A 503 21.11 -0.25 -31.97
C LYS A 503 20.33 -0.64 -30.69
N GLN A 504 20.98 -0.63 -29.53
CA GLN A 504 20.38 -0.91 -28.22
C GLN A 504 19.86 0.34 -27.49
N TYR A 505 20.11 1.53 -28.04
CA TYR A 505 19.77 2.80 -27.41
C TYR A 505 18.42 3.31 -27.92
N HIS A 506 17.62 3.84 -27.00
CA HIS A 506 16.35 4.48 -27.30
C HIS A 506 16.28 5.80 -26.54
N PHE A 507 16.01 6.89 -27.26
CA PHE A 507 15.93 8.24 -26.69
C PHE A 507 14.57 8.84 -26.97
N THR A 508 14.05 9.62 -26.01
CA THR A 508 12.86 10.44 -26.22
C THR A 508 13.19 11.90 -25.97
N LYS A 509 12.82 12.79 -26.91
CA LYS A 509 13.01 14.24 -26.74
C LYS A 509 11.77 15.02 -27.16
N LYS A 510 11.34 15.95 -26.30
CA LYS A 510 10.29 16.91 -26.62
C LYS A 510 10.74 17.82 -27.76
N VAL A 511 9.88 18.02 -28.75
CA VAL A 511 10.02 19.03 -29.81
C VAL A 511 8.76 19.88 -29.90
N VAL A 512 8.94 21.19 -30.01
CA VAL A 512 7.83 22.13 -30.18
C VAL A 512 7.77 22.54 -31.65
N VAL A 513 6.63 22.23 -32.30
CA VAL A 513 6.38 22.60 -33.69
C VAL A 513 5.44 23.81 -33.72
N HIS A 514 5.83 24.84 -34.49
CA HIS A 514 5.08 26.10 -34.63
C HIS A 514 4.42 26.25 -36.00
#